data_AF-A0A518LNV5-F1
#
_entry.id   AF-A0A518LNV5-F1
#
_cell.length_a   1.000
_cell.length_b   1.000
_cell.length_c   1.000
_cell.angle_alpha   90.00
_cell.angle_beta   90.00
_cell.angle_gamma   90.00
#
_symmetry.space_group_name_H-M   'P 1'
#
loop_
_entity.id
_entity.type
_entity.pdbx_description
1 polymer ?
#
loop_
_entity_poly.entity_id
_entity_poly.type
_entity_poly.pdbx_seq_one_letter_code
_entity_poly.pdbx_strand_id
1 'polypeptide(L)' 'MSRKRFKAEEIVNKLREADVVIAQGRIVVHACKQIGVTE' A
#
# COMPACT_ATOMS: atom_id res chain seq x y z
N MET A 1 13.64 -16.90 -2.58
CA MET A 1 12.66 -16.04 -1.87
C MET A 1 11.27 -16.61 -2.10
N SER A 2 10.68 -17.27 -1.10
CA SER A 2 9.27 -17.69 -1.18
C SER A 2 8.42 -16.43 -1.31
N ARG A 3 7.77 -16.21 -2.47
CA ARG A 3 6.89 -15.06 -2.68
C ARG A 3 5.80 -15.13 -1.62
N LYS A 4 5.81 -14.19 -0.67
CA LYS A 4 4.75 -14.03 0.33
C LYS A 4 3.44 -13.89 -0.45
N ARG A 5 2.53 -14.85 -0.31
CA ARG A 5 1.21 -14.79 -0.93
C ARG A 5 0.35 -13.90 -0.03
N PHE A 6 -0.07 -12.76 -0.55
CA PHE A 6 -1.05 -11.91 0.10
C PHE A 6 -2.45 -12.43 -0.22
N LYS A 7 -3.33 -12.49 0.78
CA LYS A 7 -4.76 -12.65 0.56
C LYS A 7 -5.31 -11.38 -0.09
N ALA A 8 -6.41 -11.53 -0.84
CA ALA A 8 -7.09 -10.39 -1.44
C ALA A 8 -7.44 -9.31 -0.40
N GLU A 9 -7.92 -9.72 0.78
CA GLU A 9 -8.25 -8.80 1.87
C GLU A 9 -7.06 -7.97 2.36
N GLU A 10 -5.86 -8.57 2.44
CA GLU A 10 -4.64 -7.86 2.82
C GLU A 10 -4.24 -6.80 1.79
N ILE A 11 -4.43 -7.12 0.50
CA ILE A 11 -4.17 -6.18 -0.60
C ILE A 11 -5.17 -5.02 -0.54
N VAL A 12 -6.46 -5.32 -0.39
CA VAL A 12 -7.49 -4.29 -0.34
C VAL A 12 -7.29 -3.37 0.86
N ASN A 13 -6.88 -3.89 2.02
CA ASN A 13 -6.58 -3.06 3.18
C ASN A 13 -5.41 -2.11 2.91
N LYS A 14 -4.31 -2.60 2.34
CA LYS A 14 -3.18 -1.75 1.92
C LYS A 14 -3.59 -0.67 0.92
N LEU A 15 -4.44 -1.00 -0.05
CA LEU A 15 -4.93 -0.03 -1.04
C LEU A 15 -5.80 1.05 -0.39
N ARG A 16 -6.67 0.70 0.56
CA ARG A 16 -7.46 1.68 1.33
C ARG A 16 -6.59 2.63 2.13
N GLU A 17 -5.52 2.13 2.74
CA GLU A 17 -4.54 2.98 3.43
C GLU A 17 -3.86 3.96 2.46
N ALA A 18 -3.49 3.49 1.26
CA ALA A 18 -2.90 4.34 0.23
C ALA A 18 -3.86 5.42 -0.27
N ASP A 19 -5.15 5.10 -0.44
CA ASP A 19 -6.19 6.05 -0.84
C ASP A 19 -6.31 7.21 0.14
N VAL A 20 -6.26 6.94 1.46
CA VAL A 20 -6.28 7.99 2.49
C VAL A 20 -5.07 8.93 2.34
N VAL A 21 -3.89 8.37 2.13
CA VAL A 21 -2.64 9.15 1.97
C VAL A 21 -2.71 10.04 0.72
N ILE A 22 -3.23 9.51 -0.38
CA ILE A 22 -3.39 10.25 -1.64
C ILE A 22 -4.46 11.34 -1.49
N ALA A 23 -5.58 11.04 -0.82
CA ALA A 23 -6.65 12.00 -0.55
C ALA A 23 -6.19 13.18 0.33
N GLN A 24 -5.15 12.99 1.15
CA GLN A 24 -4.48 14.06 1.91
C GLN A 24 -3.56 14.94 1.04
N GLY A 25 -3.53 14.74 -0.29
CA GLY A 25 -2.71 15.50 -1.23
C GLY A 25 -1.26 15.02 -1.31
N ARG A 26 -0.92 13.86 -0.74
CA ARG A 26 0.44 13.30 -0.84
C ARG A 26 0.61 12.52 -2.14
N ILE A 27 1.82 12.54 -2.69
CA ILE A 27 2.14 11.81 -3.91
C ILE A 27 2.23 10.30 -3.68
N VAL A 28 2.01 9.53 -4.75
CA VAL A 28 1.97 8.04 -4.76
C VAL A 28 3.21 7.42 -4.10
N VAL A 29 4.39 8.01 -4.28
CA VAL A 29 5.64 7.52 -3.67
C VAL A 29 5.56 7.47 -2.13
N HIS A 30 4.89 8.45 -1.50
CA HIS A 30 4.70 8.41 -0.04
C HIS A 30 3.74 7.31 0.37
N ALA A 31 2.65 7.11 -0.38
CA ALA A 31 1.70 6.04 -0.12
C ALA A 31 2.37 4.66 -0.24
N CYS A 32 3.17 4.42 -1.29
CA CYS A 32 3.88 3.16 -1.49
C CYS A 32 4.88 2.84 -0.37
N LYS A 33 5.63 3.84 0.11
CA LYS A 33 6.54 3.70 1.26
C LYS A 33 5.77 3.39 2.54
N GLN A 34 4.65 4.07 2.77
CA GLN A 34 3.84 3.90 3.97
C GLN A 34 3.21 2.51 4.06
N ILE A 35 2.72 1.94 2.94
CA ILE A 35 2.12 0.60 2.93
C ILE A 35 3.16 -0.53 2.77
N GLY A 36 4.46 -0.20 2.70
CA GLY A 36 5.57 -1.15 2.64
C GLY A 36 5.52 -2.07 1.40
N VAL A 37 5.20 -1.51 0.23
CA VAL A 37 5.23 -2.24 -1.07
C VAL A 37 6.50 -1.95 -1.88
N THR A 38 7.35 -1.06 -1.39
CA THR A 38 8.67 -0.74 -1.97
C THR A 38 9.77 -1.15 -0.99
N GLU A 39 10.90 -1.62 -1.51
CA GLU A 39 12.16 -1.81 -0.76
C GLU A 39 12.83 -0.46 -0.44
#